data_AF-A0A1V5GDF1-F1
#
_entry.id   AF-A0A1V5GDF1-F1
#
_cell.length_a   1.000
_cell.length_b   1.000
_cell.length_c   1.000
_cell.angle_alpha   90.00
_cell.angle_beta   90.00
_cell.angle_gamma   90.00
#
_symmetry.space_group_name_H-M   'P 1'
#
loop_
_entity.id
_entity.type
_entity.pdbx_description
1 polymer ?
#
loop_
_entity_poly.entity_id
_entity_poly.type
_entity_poly.pdbx_seq_one_letter_code
_entity_poly.pdbx_strand_id
1 'polypeptide(L)'
;MEQEQFQHEHQQSSTDLNPASSLFQMNLDAHNSYNLRSASSWAKVLGVCGAITGSILIVLMLILLSKVNEVSRYGGYSYRRSSGFGSLFSGPSEQLKLGAWIMIITGIIFVVGGIFSYHFGNKITAALRANDQNGLNNGFAALRNYFAVRAITVILVMIILLMNLANSL
;
A
#
# COMPACT_ATOMS: atom_id res chain seq x y z
N MET A 1 -10.22 37.03 65.93
CA MET A 1 -9.20 37.03 64.86
C MET A 1 -8.95 35.63 64.28
N GLU A 2 -9.86 34.66 64.47
CA GLU A 2 -9.74 33.31 63.87
C GLU A 2 -10.88 33.00 62.86
N GLN A 3 -11.84 33.91 62.67
CA GLN A 3 -12.96 33.70 61.73
C GLN A 3 -12.67 34.18 60.30
N GLU A 4 -11.61 34.97 60.09
CA GLU A 4 -11.24 35.46 58.75
C GLU A 4 -10.35 34.46 57.98
N GLN A 5 -9.69 33.51 58.66
CA GLN A 5 -8.87 32.50 57.98
C GLN A 5 -9.68 31.35 57.36
N PHE A 6 -10.89 31.07 57.86
CA PHE A 6 -11.75 30.02 57.30
C PHE A 6 -12.48 30.40 56.01
N GLN A 7 -12.50 31.69 55.64
CA GLN A 7 -13.10 32.15 54.39
C GLN A 7 -12.16 32.05 53.18
N HIS A 8 -10.86 31.86 53.39
CA HIS A 8 -9.89 31.78 52.28
C HIS A 8 -9.69 30.36 51.71
N GLU A 9 -10.17 29.30 52.37
CA GLU A 9 -10.09 27.93 51.83
C GLU A 9 -11.25 27.54 50.91
N HIS A 10 -12.35 28.29 50.90
CA HIS A 10 -13.54 27.97 50.10
C HIS A 10 -13.67 28.75 48.80
N GLN A 11 -12.67 29.54 48.42
CA GLN A 11 -12.57 30.07 47.06
C GLN A 11 -11.82 29.06 46.20
N GLN A 12 -12.51 27.92 45.99
CA GLN A 12 -12.34 27.06 44.84
C GLN A 12 -12.07 27.94 43.62
N SER A 13 -10.81 28.01 43.21
CA SER A 13 -10.45 28.37 41.83
C SER A 13 -10.85 27.19 40.96
N SER A 14 -12.17 26.96 40.87
CA SER A 14 -12.84 26.34 39.74
C SER A 14 -12.80 27.33 38.58
N THR A 15 -11.61 27.79 38.21
CA THR A 15 -11.33 28.24 36.85
C THR A 15 -11.11 26.98 36.05
N ASP A 16 -12.26 26.42 35.65
CA ASP A 16 -12.50 25.96 34.30
C ASP A 16 -11.29 25.28 33.65
N LEU A 17 -11.28 23.95 33.81
CA LEU A 17 -11.12 23.01 32.71
C LEU A 17 -11.11 23.74 31.37
N ASN A 18 -9.92 24.05 30.86
CA ASN A 18 -9.74 24.70 29.57
C ASN A 18 -10.58 23.95 28.51
N PRO A 19 -11.75 24.47 28.07
CA PRO A 19 -12.60 23.78 27.11
C PRO A 19 -11.94 23.73 25.72
N ALA A 20 -10.80 24.39 25.52
CA ALA A 20 -10.01 24.30 24.31
C ALA A 20 -9.38 22.91 24.10
N SER A 21 -9.31 22.04 25.13
CA SER A 21 -8.93 20.64 24.91
C SER A 21 -10.03 19.80 24.25
N SER A 22 -11.27 20.30 24.23
CA SER A 22 -12.43 19.56 23.72
C SER A 22 -13.03 20.16 22.44
N LEU A 23 -12.54 21.32 21.98
CA LEU A 23 -13.02 21.98 20.74
C LEU A 23 -12.13 21.70 19.50
N PHE A 24 -10.94 21.14 19.74
CA PHE A 24 -10.13 20.40 18.77
C PHE A 24 -10.25 18.88 18.99
N GLN A 25 -11.35 18.44 19.64
CA GLN A 25 -11.89 17.11 19.36
C GLN A 25 -11.99 17.01 17.84
N MET A 26 -11.18 16.14 17.25
CA MET A 26 -11.34 15.70 15.87
C MET A 26 -12.84 15.56 15.63
N ASN A 27 -13.46 16.42 14.81
CA ASN A 27 -14.87 16.28 14.42
C ASN A 27 -14.95 15.13 13.42
N LEU A 28 -14.54 13.97 13.92
CA LEU A 28 -14.40 12.72 13.27
C LEU A 28 -15.21 11.84 14.20
N ASP A 29 -16.50 11.74 13.90
CA ASP A 29 -17.47 10.96 14.64
C ASP A 29 -16.83 9.64 15.08
N ALA A 30 -17.11 9.20 16.31
CA ALA A 30 -16.64 7.92 16.86
C ALA A 30 -16.79 6.79 15.83
N HIS A 31 -17.87 6.82 15.04
CA HIS A 31 -18.09 5.90 13.91
C HIS A 31 -17.01 5.98 12.82
N ASN A 32 -16.68 7.19 12.35
CA ASN A 32 -15.66 7.41 11.32
C ASN A 32 -14.26 7.03 11.83
N SER A 33 -13.98 7.29 13.11
CA SER A 33 -12.69 6.96 13.73
C SER A 33 -12.47 5.44 13.81
N TYR A 34 -13.54 4.68 14.10
CA TYR A 34 -13.54 3.22 14.11
C TYR A 34 -13.28 2.65 12.71
N ASN A 35 -13.97 3.18 11.70
CA ASN A 35 -13.78 2.77 10.30
C ASN A 35 -12.36 3.04 9.81
N LEU A 36 -11.80 4.21 10.13
CA LEU A 36 -10.41 4.55 9.82
C LEU A 36 -9.40 3.64 10.53
N ARG A 37 -9.66 3.28 11.78
CA ARG A 37 -8.80 2.37 12.53
C ARG A 37 -8.81 0.96 11.94
N SER A 38 -9.98 0.46 11.57
CA SER A 38 -10.15 -0.81 10.84
C SER A 38 -9.47 -0.77 9.47
N ALA A 39 -9.71 0.26 8.67
CA ALA A 39 -9.04 0.44 7.38
C ALA A 39 -7.51 0.49 7.53
N SER A 40 -7.01 1.13 8.59
CA SER A 40 -5.57 1.22 8.87
C SER A 40 -4.94 -0.12 9.24
N SER A 41 -5.66 -1.04 9.90
CA SER A 41 -5.13 -2.38 10.22
C SER A 41 -5.09 -3.25 8.97
N TRP A 42 -6.17 -3.26 8.17
CA TRP A 42 -6.20 -3.98 6.89
C TRP A 42 -5.15 -3.46 5.91
N ALA A 43 -4.90 -2.14 5.89
CA ALA A 43 -3.85 -1.57 5.06
C ALA A 43 -2.44 -2.04 5.44
N LYS A 44 -2.16 -2.29 6.72
CA LYS A 44 -0.88 -2.88 7.17
C LYS A 44 -0.75 -4.32 6.71
N VAL A 45 -1.84 -5.11 6.86
CA VAL A 45 -1.88 -6.50 6.39
C VAL A 45 -1.65 -6.55 4.88
N LEU A 46 -2.40 -5.77 4.10
CA LEU A 46 -2.22 -5.66 2.65
C LEU A 46 -0.82 -5.16 2.28
N GLY A 47 -0.25 -4.26 3.08
CA GLY A 47 1.10 -3.77 2.89
C GLY A 47 2.16 -4.86 2.98
N VAL A 48 2.11 -5.65 4.05
CA VAL A 48 3.04 -6.77 4.30
C VAL A 48 2.81 -7.89 3.29
N CYS A 49 1.56 -8.32 3.08
CA CYS A 49 1.23 -9.36 2.11
C CYS A 49 1.67 -8.97 0.69
N GLY A 50 1.36 -7.74 0.26
CA GLY A 50 1.75 -7.22 -1.06
C GLY A 50 3.27 -7.17 -1.24
N ALA A 51 4.01 -6.73 -0.22
CA ALA A 51 5.47 -6.71 -0.24
C ALA A 51 6.08 -8.12 -0.32
N ILE A 52 5.56 -9.08 0.45
CA ILE A 52 6.02 -10.48 0.41
C ILE A 52 5.73 -11.10 -0.96
N THR A 53 4.49 -10.99 -1.44
CA THR A 53 4.09 -11.53 -2.75
C THR A 53 4.91 -10.92 -3.88
N GLY A 54 5.12 -9.61 -3.87
CA GLY A 54 5.95 -8.93 -4.87
C GLY A 54 7.41 -9.39 -4.82
N SER A 55 7.97 -9.56 -3.63
CA SER A 55 9.35 -10.04 -3.45
C SER A 55 9.55 -11.46 -3.96
N ILE A 56 8.61 -12.37 -3.65
CA ILE A 56 8.64 -13.75 -4.14
C ILE A 56 8.56 -13.79 -5.66
N LEU A 57 7.66 -12.99 -6.26
CA LEU A 57 7.54 -12.89 -7.72
C LEU A 57 8.84 -12.44 -8.39
N ILE A 58 9.50 -11.41 -7.86
CA ILE A 58 10.78 -10.92 -8.38
C ILE A 58 11.83 -12.04 -8.35
N VAL A 59 11.98 -12.71 -7.21
CA VAL A 59 12.98 -13.79 -7.05
C VAL A 59 12.71 -14.94 -8.02
N LEU A 60 11.46 -15.40 -8.13
CA LEU A 60 11.09 -16.48 -9.05
C LEU A 60 11.41 -16.11 -10.50
N MET A 61 11.12 -14.88 -10.91
CA MET A 61 11.38 -14.42 -12.28
C MET A 61 12.87 -14.25 -12.57
N LEU A 62 13.67 -13.79 -11.60
CA LEU A 62 15.13 -13.71 -11.74
C LEU A 62 15.76 -15.11 -11.93
N ILE A 63 15.27 -16.10 -11.19
CA ILE A 63 15.70 -17.50 -11.35
C ILE A 63 15.32 -18.00 -12.76
N LEU A 64 14.09 -17.72 -13.22
CA LEU A 64 13.63 -18.09 -14.56
C LEU A 64 14.52 -17.47 -15.66
N LEU A 65 14.80 -16.17 -15.58
CA LEU A 65 15.69 -15.46 -16.50
C LEU A 65 17.09 -16.09 -16.57
N SER A 66 17.62 -16.49 -15.41
CA SER A 66 18.92 -17.17 -15.34
C SER A 66 18.91 -18.50 -16.10
N LYS A 67 17.81 -19.27 -16.04
CA LYS A 67 17.68 -20.55 -16.75
C LYS A 67 17.45 -20.38 -18.26
N VAL A 68 16.66 -19.38 -18.67
CA VAL A 68 16.39 -19.10 -20.09
C VAL A 68 17.68 -18.70 -20.83
N ASN A 69 18.57 -17.95 -20.18
CA ASN A 69 19.85 -17.56 -20.75
C ASN A 69 20.78 -18.75 -21.02
N GLU A 70 20.73 -19.80 -20.20
CA GLU A 70 21.51 -21.03 -20.40
C GLU A 70 20.95 -21.89 -21.54
N VAL A 71 19.63 -22.09 -21.59
CA VAL A 71 18.98 -22.90 -22.65
C VAL A 71 19.15 -22.26 -24.03
N SER A 72 19.14 -20.94 -24.12
CA SER A 72 19.35 -20.21 -25.38
C SER A 72 20.74 -20.47 -26.01
N ARG A 73 21.73 -20.92 -25.22
CA ARG A 73 23.10 -21.21 -25.70
C ARG A 73 23.28 -22.59 -26.32
N TYR A 74 22.38 -23.55 -26.05
CA TYR A 74 22.58 -24.97 -26.39
C TYR A 74 21.69 -25.52 -27.52
N GLY A 75 20.94 -24.68 -28.24
CA GLY A 75 20.15 -25.10 -29.40
C GLY A 75 18.65 -25.14 -29.11
N GLY A 76 17.89 -24.40 -29.92
CA GLY A 76 16.49 -24.05 -29.68
C GLY A 76 15.53 -25.21 -29.82
N TYR A 77 14.82 -25.52 -28.73
CA TYR A 77 13.59 -26.31 -28.79
C TYR A 77 12.47 -25.47 -29.42
N SER A 78 11.92 -25.97 -30.53
CA SER A 78 10.76 -25.41 -31.20
C SER A 78 9.48 -25.82 -30.46
N TYR A 79 9.02 -24.98 -29.54
CA TYR A 79 7.72 -25.14 -28.88
C TYR A 79 6.58 -24.55 -29.72
N ARG A 80 5.41 -25.20 -29.68
CA ARG A 80 4.18 -24.77 -30.34
C ARG A 80 3.82 -23.34 -29.92
N ARG A 81 3.49 -22.48 -30.90
CA ARG A 81 2.89 -21.14 -30.67
C ARG A 81 1.61 -21.31 -29.86
N SER A 82 1.65 -20.94 -28.59
CA SER A 82 0.47 -20.51 -27.84
C SER A 82 0.34 -18.99 -28.04
N SER A 83 -0.85 -18.49 -28.34
CA SER A 83 -1.17 -17.06 -28.37
C SER A 83 -1.97 -16.69 -27.10
N GLY A 84 -1.65 -15.55 -26.49
CA GLY A 84 -2.33 -15.03 -25.29
C GLY A 84 -1.41 -14.89 -24.07
N PHE A 85 -1.95 -14.48 -22.91
CA PHE A 85 -1.14 -14.19 -21.70
C PHE A 85 -0.26 -15.37 -21.24
N GLY A 86 -0.71 -16.61 -21.47
CA GLY A 86 0.09 -17.80 -21.21
C GLY A 86 1.36 -17.90 -22.06
N SER A 87 1.42 -17.26 -23.23
CA SER A 87 2.58 -17.29 -24.13
C SER A 87 3.78 -16.50 -23.60
N LEU A 88 3.54 -15.50 -22.75
CA LEU A 88 4.58 -14.77 -22.03
C LEU A 88 5.37 -15.68 -21.06
N PHE A 89 4.76 -16.80 -20.67
CA PHE A 89 5.34 -17.81 -19.78
C PHE A 89 5.60 -19.15 -20.46
N SER A 90 5.23 -19.27 -21.74
CA SER A 90 5.38 -20.50 -22.52
C SER A 90 5.55 -20.15 -24.01
N GLY A 91 6.79 -19.91 -24.41
CA GLY A 91 7.10 -19.45 -25.78
C GLY A 91 8.59 -19.53 -26.11
N PRO A 92 9.00 -19.05 -27.29
CA PRO A 92 10.40 -18.86 -27.64
C PRO A 92 11.15 -18.07 -26.54
N SER A 93 12.46 -18.31 -26.39
CA SER A 93 13.29 -17.72 -25.33
C SER A 93 13.14 -16.19 -25.21
N GLU A 94 12.98 -15.49 -26.32
CA GLU A 94 12.78 -14.03 -26.35
C GLU A 94 11.43 -13.58 -25.77
N GLN A 95 10.35 -14.34 -25.99
CA GLN A 95 9.04 -14.02 -25.41
C GLN A 95 9.01 -14.29 -23.89
N LEU A 96 9.67 -15.37 -23.47
CA LEU A 96 9.86 -15.69 -22.05
C LEU A 96 10.64 -14.61 -21.31
N LYS A 97 11.71 -14.07 -21.90
CA LYS A 97 12.46 -12.95 -21.32
C LYS A 97 11.58 -11.71 -21.16
N LEU A 98 10.80 -11.36 -22.19
CA LEU A 98 9.89 -10.21 -22.16
C LEU A 98 8.80 -10.38 -21.09
N GLY A 99 8.18 -11.56 -21.00
CA GLY A 99 7.21 -11.90 -19.97
C GLY A 99 7.79 -11.82 -18.56
N ALA A 100 9.01 -12.34 -18.36
CA ALA A 100 9.70 -12.28 -17.08
C ALA A 100 9.99 -10.83 -16.64
N TRP A 101 10.43 -9.96 -17.56
CA TRP A 101 10.65 -8.53 -17.27
C TRP A 101 9.37 -7.80 -16.88
N ILE A 102 8.26 -8.05 -17.59
CA ILE A 102 6.95 -7.49 -17.25
C ILE A 102 6.56 -7.89 -15.82
N MET A 103 6.70 -9.17 -15.47
CA MET A 103 6.36 -9.66 -14.12
C MET A 103 7.29 -9.12 -13.02
N ILE A 104 8.57 -8.89 -13.32
CA ILE A 104 9.49 -8.23 -12.38
C ILE A 104 9.01 -6.80 -12.11
N ILE A 105 8.65 -6.04 -13.15
CA ILE A 105 8.12 -4.68 -13.00
C ILE A 105 6.83 -4.70 -12.18
N THR A 106 5.91 -5.62 -12.47
CA THR A 106 4.70 -5.81 -11.67
C THR A 106 5.00 -6.16 -10.21
N GLY A 107 5.99 -7.02 -9.95
CA GLY A 107 6.45 -7.36 -8.61
C GLY A 107 7.00 -6.16 -7.84
N ILE A 108 7.84 -5.34 -8.48
CA ILE A 108 8.38 -4.09 -7.90
C ILE A 108 7.25 -3.16 -7.51
N ILE A 109 6.26 -3.00 -8.39
CA ILE A 109 5.10 -2.16 -8.12
C ILE A 109 4.27 -2.71 -6.94
N PHE A 110 4.11 -4.02 -6.81
CA PHE A 110 3.45 -4.64 -5.66
C PHE A 110 4.20 -4.34 -4.35
N VAL A 111 5.54 -4.37 -4.36
CA VAL A 111 6.36 -3.99 -3.22
C VAL A 111 6.16 -2.51 -2.88
N VAL A 112 6.28 -1.63 -3.87
CA VAL A 112 6.11 -0.18 -3.69
C VAL A 112 4.71 0.16 -3.16
N GLY A 113 3.67 -0.41 -3.77
CA GLY A 113 2.29 -0.27 -3.30
C GLY A 113 2.09 -0.80 -1.87
N GLY A 114 2.72 -1.94 -1.55
CA GLY A 114 2.72 -2.50 -0.21
C GLY A 114 3.33 -1.57 0.83
N ILE A 115 4.47 -0.95 0.52
CA ILE A 115 5.14 0.05 1.34
C ILE A 115 4.21 1.24 1.60
N PHE A 116 3.59 1.81 0.56
CA PHE A 116 2.67 2.93 0.72
C PHE A 116 1.44 2.58 1.57
N SER A 117 0.86 1.38 1.37
CA SER A 117 -0.26 0.88 2.17
C SER A 117 0.12 0.73 3.64
N TYR A 118 1.31 0.19 3.92
CA TYR A 118 1.84 0.05 5.28
C TYR A 118 2.09 1.40 5.96
N HIS A 119 2.68 2.35 5.22
CA HIS A 119 2.91 3.73 5.70
C HIS A 119 1.59 4.46 6.00
N PHE A 120 0.58 4.34 5.13
CA PHE A 120 -0.76 4.87 5.39
C PHE A 120 -1.34 4.31 6.69
N GLY A 121 -1.31 2.98 6.86
CA GLY A 121 -1.83 2.33 8.05
C GLY A 121 -1.14 2.83 9.32
N ASN A 122 0.20 2.97 9.31
CA ASN A 122 0.95 3.46 10.47
C ASN A 122 0.66 4.93 10.78
N LYS A 123 0.62 5.81 9.78
CA LYS A 123 0.34 7.25 9.98
C LYS A 123 -1.06 7.48 10.54
N ILE A 124 -2.09 6.81 10.00
CA ILE A 124 -3.46 6.92 10.51
C ILE A 124 -3.59 6.37 11.93
N THR A 125 -3.01 5.19 12.22
CA THR A 125 -3.04 4.65 13.59
C THR A 125 -2.36 5.60 14.59
N ALA A 126 -1.22 6.19 14.22
CA ALA A 126 -0.50 7.12 15.09
C ALA A 126 -1.28 8.42 15.31
N ALA A 127 -1.82 9.00 14.24
CA ALA A 127 -2.64 10.22 14.30
C ALA A 127 -3.89 10.05 15.17
N LEU A 128 -4.60 8.92 15.03
CA LEU A 128 -5.78 8.62 15.85
C LEU A 128 -5.45 8.40 17.33
N ARG A 129 -4.24 7.94 17.67
CA ARG A 129 -3.81 7.78 19.06
C ARG A 129 -3.36 9.09 19.68
N ALA A 130 -2.73 9.96 18.87
CA ALA A 130 -2.23 11.25 19.30
C ALA A 130 -3.28 12.38 19.23
N ASN A 131 -4.48 12.10 18.72
CA ASN A 131 -5.49 13.12 18.36
C ASN A 131 -4.90 14.26 17.49
N ASP A 132 -3.97 13.90 16.59
CA ASP A 132 -3.23 14.87 15.76
C ASP A 132 -3.85 14.95 14.35
N GLN A 133 -4.52 16.08 14.08
CA GLN A 133 -5.13 16.37 12.78
C GLN A 133 -4.10 16.50 11.65
N ASN A 134 -2.91 17.02 11.93
CA ASN A 134 -1.84 17.15 10.93
C ASN A 134 -1.30 15.77 10.53
N GLY A 135 -1.13 14.88 11.52
CA GLY A 135 -0.81 13.47 11.29
C GLY A 135 -1.87 12.77 10.42
N LEU A 136 -3.16 13.07 10.64
CA LEU A 136 -4.26 12.50 9.87
C LEU A 136 -4.24 12.97 8.41
N ASN A 137 -4.06 14.28 8.18
CA ASN A 137 -3.92 14.85 6.84
C ASN A 137 -2.72 14.24 6.08
N ASN A 138 -1.59 14.06 6.77
CA ASN A 138 -0.42 13.38 6.23
C ASN A 138 -0.66 11.89 5.91
N GLY A 139 -1.53 11.23 6.68
CA GLY A 139 -2.00 9.87 6.40
C GLY A 139 -2.82 9.82 5.12
N PHE A 140 -3.79 10.73 4.94
CA PHE A 140 -4.57 10.81 3.70
C PHE A 140 -3.73 11.16 2.47
N ALA A 141 -2.68 11.98 2.61
CA ALA A 141 -1.74 12.22 1.53
C ALA A 141 -1.02 10.93 1.10
N ALA A 142 -0.61 10.08 2.05
CA ALA A 142 -0.03 8.77 1.75
C ALA A 142 -1.04 7.83 1.07
N LEU A 143 -2.32 7.88 1.48
CA LEU A 143 -3.40 7.11 0.85
C LEU A 143 -3.62 7.52 -0.62
N ARG A 144 -3.59 8.83 -0.91
CA ARG A 144 -3.71 9.36 -2.27
C ARG A 144 -2.59 8.81 -3.16
N ASN A 145 -1.35 8.84 -2.68
CA ASN A 145 -0.21 8.30 -3.41
C ASN A 145 -0.32 6.79 -3.65
N TYR A 146 -0.82 6.04 -2.65
CA TYR A 146 -1.11 4.61 -2.81
C TYR A 146 -2.09 4.36 -3.96
N PHE A 147 -3.24 5.05 -3.98
CA PHE A 147 -4.22 4.88 -5.06
C PHE A 147 -3.70 5.34 -6.41
N ALA A 148 -2.90 6.41 -6.47
CA ALA A 148 -2.28 6.88 -7.71
C ALA A 148 -1.36 5.80 -8.32
N VAL A 149 -0.44 5.25 -7.52
CA VAL A 149 0.45 4.17 -7.95
C VAL A 149 -0.37 2.94 -8.36
N ARG A 150 -1.37 2.57 -7.55
CA ARG A 150 -2.21 1.40 -7.83
C ARG A 150 -3.03 1.56 -9.12
N ALA A 151 -3.56 2.75 -9.41
CA ALA A 151 -4.30 3.03 -10.63
C ALA A 151 -3.39 2.93 -11.87
N ILE A 152 -2.21 3.56 -11.84
CA ILE A 152 -1.22 3.45 -12.93
C ILE A 152 -0.88 1.99 -13.21
N THR A 153 -0.71 1.19 -12.15
CA THR A 153 -0.45 -0.25 -12.26
C THR A 153 -1.56 -0.98 -13.01
N VAL A 154 -2.81 -0.78 -12.59
CA VAL A 154 -3.97 -1.45 -13.20
C VAL A 154 -4.12 -1.06 -14.66
N ILE A 155 -3.88 0.21 -14.98
CA ILE A 155 -3.89 0.71 -16.37
C ILE A 155 -2.79 0.02 -17.20
N LEU A 156 -1.56 -0.07 -16.70
CA LEU A 156 -0.47 -0.74 -17.42
C LEU A 156 -0.74 -2.22 -17.66
N VAL A 157 -1.22 -2.94 -16.64
CA VAL A 157 -1.58 -4.36 -16.78
C VAL A 157 -2.72 -4.53 -17.78
N MET A 158 -3.74 -3.65 -17.74
CA MET A 158 -4.84 -3.66 -18.72
C MET A 158 -4.34 -3.44 -20.14
N ILE A 159 -3.46 -2.47 -20.37
CA ILE A 159 -2.87 -2.22 -21.69
C ILE A 159 -2.13 -3.46 -22.20
N ILE A 160 -1.29 -4.06 -21.36
CA ILE A 160 -0.55 -5.28 -21.73
C ILE A 160 -1.52 -6.41 -22.08
N LEU A 161 -2.57 -6.60 -21.28
CA LEU A 161 -3.56 -7.66 -21.49
C LEU A 161 -4.32 -7.44 -22.80
N LEU A 162 -4.71 -6.19 -23.10
CA LEU A 162 -5.37 -5.81 -24.35
C LEU A 162 -4.46 -5.99 -25.57
N MET A 163 -3.19 -5.61 -25.49
CA MET A 163 -2.22 -5.84 -26.57
C MET A 163 -2.03 -7.34 -26.84
N ASN A 164 -1.96 -8.16 -25.79
CA ASN A 164 -1.86 -9.60 -25.94
C ASN A 164 -3.12 -10.23 -26.54
N LEU A 165 -4.30 -9.73 -26.16
CA LEU A 165 -5.57 -10.18 -26.73
C LEU A 165 -5.67 -9.81 -28.21
N ALA A 166 -5.34 -8.57 -28.58
CA ALA A 166 -5.34 -8.11 -29.97
C ALA A 166 -4.38 -8.92 -30.85
N ASN A 167 -3.23 -9.33 -30.33
CA ASN A 167 -2.29 -10.20 -31.03
C ASN A 167 -2.76 -11.66 -31.17
N SER A 168 -3.80 -12.06 -30.43
CA SER A 168 -4.32 -13.44 -30.43
C SER A 168 -5.54 -13.66 -31.33
N LEU A 169 -6.18 -12.57 -31.79
CA LEU A 169 -7.29 -12.54 -32.75
C LEU A 169 -6.75 -12.48 -34.18
#